data_AF-K2CS50-F1
#
_entry.id   AF-K2CS50-F1
#
_cell.length_a   1.000
_cell.length_b   1.000
_cell.length_c   1.000
_cell.angle_alpha   90.00
_cell.angle_beta   90.00
_cell.angle_gamma   90.00
#
_symmetry.space_group_name_H-M   'P 1'
#
loop_
_entity.id
_entity.type
_entity.pdbx_description
1 polymer ?
#
loop_
_entity_poly.entity_id
_entity_poly.type
_entity_poly.pdbx_seq_one_letter_code
_entity_poly.pdbx_strand_id
1 'polypeptide(L)' 'IFADSVLISMSALKPADSDSLRQIKGVGDVKRDRYGKAFLAVIAGADPDNIAEAFS' A
#
# COMPACT_ATOMS: atom_id res chain seq x y z
N ILE A 1 8.45 5.91 4.74
CA ILE A 1 8.48 4.74 3.80
C ILE A 1 7.89 5.13 2.45
N PHE A 2 6.69 5.67 2.41
CA PHE A 2 6.10 6.33 1.24
C PHE A 2 6.08 7.84 1.46
N ALA A 3 6.13 8.62 0.37
CA ALA A 3 5.89 10.06 0.42
C ALA A 3 4.39 10.33 0.36
N ASP A 4 3.94 11.49 0.84
CA ASP A 4 2.52 11.86 0.88
C ASP A 4 1.87 11.80 -0.51
N SER A 5 2.59 12.24 -1.56
CA SER A 5 2.11 12.15 -2.95
C SER A 5 1.82 10.72 -3.39
N VAL A 6 2.56 9.74 -2.88
CA VAL A 6 2.34 8.32 -3.15
C VAL A 6 1.10 7.83 -2.41
N LEU A 7 0.91 8.23 -1.14
CA LEU A 7 -0.27 7.88 -0.35
C LEU A 7 -1.55 8.47 -0.95
N ILE A 8 -1.50 9.72 -1.41
CA ILE A 8 -2.60 10.38 -2.13
C ILE A 8 -2.91 9.64 -3.44
N SER A 9 -1.89 9.20 -4.18
CA SER A 9 -2.10 8.43 -5.41
C SER A 9 -2.75 7.08 -5.13
N MET A 10 -2.33 6.39 -4.06
CA MET A 10 -2.93 5.12 -3.62
C MET A 10 -4.39 5.29 -3.22
N SER A 11 -4.72 6.33 -2.45
CA SER A 11 -6.10 6.56 -2.00
C SER A 11 -7.03 6.94 -3.15
N ALA A 12 -6.52 7.66 -4.15
CA ALA A 12 -7.27 8.02 -5.35
C ALA A 12 -7.48 6.81 -6.30
N LEU A 13 -6.43 6.03 -6.56
CA LEU A 13 -6.46 4.94 -7.54
C LEU A 13 -7.02 3.62 -6.97
N LYS A 14 -6.99 3.43 -5.65
CA LYS A 14 -7.47 2.23 -4.94
C LYS A 14 -7.03 0.92 -5.61
N PRO A 15 -5.71 0.67 -5.72
CA PRO A 15 -5.19 -0.56 -6.33
C PRO A 15 -5.77 -1.79 -5.62
N ALA A 16 -6.18 -2.78 -6.40
CA ALA A 16 -6.77 -4.02 -5.90
C ALA A 16 -5.75 -5.15 -5.74
N ASP A 17 -4.56 -5.00 -6.33
CA ASP A 17 -3.53 -6.03 -6.33
C ASP A 17 -2.10 -5.45 -6.45
N SER A 18 -1.13 -6.35 -6.39
CA SER A 18 0.31 -6.08 -6.47
C SER A 18 0.72 -5.45 -7.81
N ASP A 19 0.06 -5.82 -8.90
CA ASP A 19 0.34 -5.31 -10.24
C ASP A 19 -0.15 -3.86 -10.40
N SER A 20 -1.30 -3.56 -9.82
CA SER A 20 -1.89 -2.23 -9.75
C SER A 20 -1.04 -1.29 -8.89
N LEU A 21 -0.47 -1.78 -7.77
CA LEU A 21 0.49 -1.02 -6.97
C LEU A 21 1.74 -0.62 -7.77
N ARG A 22 2.15 -1.47 -8.72
CA ARG A 22 3.30 -1.24 -9.61
C ARG A 22 3.12 -0.02 -10.50
N GLN A 23 1.88 0.37 -10.80
CA GLN A 23 1.55 1.54 -11.60
C GLN A 23 1.70 2.86 -10.82
N ILE A 24 1.82 2.80 -9.50
CA ILE A 24 1.95 4.00 -8.67
C ILE A 24 3.40 4.46 -8.63
N LYS A 25 3.66 5.64 -9.21
CA LYS A 25 4.98 6.28 -9.19
C LYS A 25 5.48 6.43 -7.75
N GLY A 26 6.63 5.84 -7.45
CA GLY A 26 7.23 5.83 -6.11
C GLY A 26 7.05 4.53 -5.32
N VAL A 27 6.35 3.54 -5.89
CA VAL A 27 6.21 2.17 -5.38
C VAL A 27 7.05 1.21 -6.23
N GLY A 28 8.33 1.07 -5.86
CA GLY A 28 9.22 0.08 -6.48
C GLY A 28 9.06 -1.33 -5.88
N ASP A 29 9.72 -2.32 -6.47
CA ASP A 29 9.60 -3.74 -6.10
C ASP A 29 9.83 -3.99 -4.60
N VAL A 30 10.90 -3.44 -4.02
CA VAL A 30 11.21 -3.61 -2.59
C VAL A 30 10.05 -3.16 -1.69
N LYS A 31 9.41 -2.03 -2.02
CA LYS A 31 8.31 -1.51 -1.21
C LYS A 31 7.04 -2.33 -1.41
N ARG A 32 6.78 -2.80 -2.63
CA ARG A 32 5.65 -3.66 -2.93
C ARG A 32 5.76 -5.00 -2.21
N ASP A 33 6.94 -5.61 -2.27
CA ASP A 33 7.14 -6.93 -1.67
C ASP A 33 7.07 -6.85 -0.13
N ARG A 34 7.57 -5.74 0.46
CA ARG A 34 7.54 -5.54 1.92
C ARG A 34 6.21 -5.04 2.46
N TYR A 35 5.55 -4.11 1.78
CA TYR A 35 4.39 -3.38 2.31
C TYR A 35 3.10 -3.57 1.50
N GLY A 36 3.19 -4.11 0.29
CA GLY A 36 2.06 -4.15 -0.66
C GLY A 36 0.85 -4.89 -0.09
N LYS A 37 1.05 -6.07 0.50
CA LYS A 37 -0.04 -6.87 1.10
C LYS A 37 -0.80 -6.08 2.18
N ALA A 38 -0.09 -5.37 3.04
CA ALA A 38 -0.70 -4.60 4.12
C ALA A 38 -1.45 -3.38 3.60
N PHE A 39 -0.87 -2.64 2.66
CA PHE A 39 -1.56 -1.50 2.06
C PHE A 39 -2.81 -1.93 1.29
N LEU A 40 -2.76 -3.04 0.54
CA LEU A 40 -3.94 -3.57 -0.13
C LEU A 40 -5.04 -3.94 0.87
N ALA A 41 -4.69 -4.54 2.01
CA ALA A 41 -5.65 -4.85 3.05
C ALA A 41 -6.33 -3.59 3.61
N VAL A 42 -5.56 -2.55 3.92
CA VAL A 42 -6.11 -1.27 4.41
C VAL A 42 -6.99 -0.58 3.37
N ILE A 43 -6.58 -0.57 2.11
CA ILE A 43 -7.38 -0.02 1.00
C ILE A 43 -8.70 -0.79 0.81
N ALA A 44 -8.68 -2.11 1.05
CA ALA A 44 -9.87 -2.97 1.05
C ALA A 44 -10.74 -2.81 2.31
N GLY A 45 -10.34 -1.98 3.28
CA GLY A 45 -11.11 -1.66 4.47
C GLY A 45 -10.67 -2.38 5.76
N ALA A 46 -9.52 -3.06 5.76
CA ALA A 46 -8.94 -3.56 7.00
C ALA A 46 -8.52 -2.39 7.91
N ASP A 47 -8.68 -2.59 9.21
CA ASP A 47 -8.25 -1.64 10.22
C ASP A 47 -6.71 -1.47 10.19
N PRO A 48 -6.18 -0.25 9.95
CA PRO A 48 -4.75 0.01 9.92
C PRO A 48 -4.01 -0.39 11.19
N ASP A 49 -4.65 -0.24 12.36
CA ASP A 49 -3.99 -0.54 13.64
C ASP A 49 -3.76 -2.05 13.78
N ASN A 50 -4.78 -2.86 13.45
CA ASN A 50 -4.65 -4.32 13.40
C ASN A 50 -3.61 -4.79 12.37
N ILE A 51 -3.53 -4.12 11.22
CA ILE A 51 -2.52 -4.46 10.20
C ILE A 51 -1.11 -4.08 10.67
N ALA A 52 -0.94 -2.97 11.39
CA ALA A 52 0.35 -2.51 11.89
C ALA A 52 0.94 -3.42 12.97
N GLU A 53 0.11 -4.03 13.83
CA GLU A 53 0.55 -5.04 14.81
C GLU A 53 1.30 -6.21 14.15
N ALA A 54 0.92 -6.60 12.93
CA ALA A 54 1.58 -7.68 12.19
C ALA A 54 3.00 -7.33 11.68
N PHE A 55 3.43 -6.06 11.80
CA PHE A 55 4.78 -5.60 11.46
C PHE A 55 5.66 -5.31 12.68
N SER A 56 5.12 -5.48 13.90
CA SER A 56 5.83 -5.30 15.17
C SER A 56 6.62 -6.56 15.54
#